data_AF-A0A946H795-F1
#
_entry.id   AF-A0A946H795-F1
#
_cell.length_a   1.000
_cell.length_b   1.000
_cell.length_c   1.000
_cell.angle_alpha   90.00
_cell.angle_beta   90.00
_cell.angle_gamma   90.00
#
_symmetry.space_group_name_H-M   'P 1'
#
loop_
_entity.id
_entity.type
_entity.pdbx_description
1 polymer ?
#
loop_
_entity_poly.entity_id
_entity_poly.type
_entity_poly.pdbx_seq_one_letter_code
_entity_poly.pdbx_strand_id
1 'polypeptide(L)'
;MKQISLLFLVFLWSEFSYCQARSDFYFQKAQPEGVEEISQIIGQIVGEYMKEEDRNTVVIVARDSVYCRYPVVMFLSVSEVDSSEKYEIRKNKIFGIHEAQGLPVKIIDDTAVFLHYAHELIFAPQKSGVMKKVNGVYYFNYLQENGFYTTIALSLKEDELYLHSLDHSLVMSKIRNFSSLEEKELDGVITYLASPSNAEMIAFYEDKGFKDKIKYVRKDN
;
A
#
# COMPACT_ATOMS: atom_id res chain seq x y z
N MET A 1 -27.32 -66.43 -5.62
CA MET A 1 -26.27 -65.62 -6.29
C MET A 1 -27.00 -64.52 -7.06
N LYS A 2 -26.80 -63.22 -6.88
CA LYS A 2 -25.64 -62.43 -6.47
C LYS A 2 -26.08 -61.38 -5.45
N GLN A 3 -25.18 -61.08 -4.51
CA GLN A 3 -25.35 -60.05 -3.48
C GLN A 3 -25.57 -58.67 -4.13
N ILE A 4 -26.63 -57.98 -3.73
CA ILE A 4 -26.75 -56.53 -3.91
C ILE A 4 -25.84 -55.93 -2.82
N SER A 5 -24.56 -55.75 -3.18
CA SER A 5 -23.61 -55.11 -2.29
C SER A 5 -23.77 -53.59 -2.42
N LEU A 6 -24.28 -53.04 -1.33
CA LEU A 6 -24.12 -51.70 -0.78
C LEU A 6 -23.00 -50.85 -1.42
N LEU A 7 -23.20 -50.33 -2.63
CA LEU A 7 -22.47 -49.16 -3.12
C LEU A 7 -23.18 -47.92 -2.56
N PHE A 8 -23.11 -47.80 -1.24
CA PHE A 8 -23.03 -46.50 -0.57
C PHE A 8 -21.73 -45.88 -1.09
N LEU A 9 -21.81 -45.29 -2.28
CA LEU A 9 -20.80 -44.39 -2.80
C LEU A 9 -20.97 -43.12 -1.98
N VAL A 10 -20.46 -43.22 -0.75
CA VAL A 10 -20.18 -42.13 0.13
C VAL A 10 -19.25 -41.23 -0.67
N PHE A 11 -19.84 -40.25 -1.33
CA PHE A 11 -19.20 -39.00 -1.73
C PHE A 11 -18.79 -38.27 -0.43
N LEU A 12 -17.88 -38.88 0.34
CA LEU A 12 -16.87 -38.19 1.11
C LEU A 12 -15.77 -37.82 0.12
N TRP A 13 -16.14 -37.07 -0.92
CA TRP A 13 -15.28 -36.00 -1.36
C TRP A 13 -15.43 -34.94 -0.30
N SER A 14 -14.67 -35.14 0.78
CA SER A 14 -14.16 -34.05 1.57
C SER A 14 -13.43 -33.14 0.59
N GLU A 15 -14.17 -32.21 0.00
CA GLU A 15 -13.62 -30.92 -0.32
C GLU A 15 -13.22 -30.31 1.02
N PHE A 16 -12.06 -30.75 1.53
CA PHE A 16 -11.13 -29.87 2.20
C PHE A 16 -10.77 -28.83 1.14
N SER A 17 -11.71 -27.92 0.90
CA SER A 17 -11.39 -26.56 0.62
C SER A 17 -10.53 -26.13 1.81
N TYR A 18 -9.22 -26.29 1.68
CA TYR A 18 -8.26 -25.39 2.30
C TYR A 18 -8.56 -24.00 1.71
N CYS A 19 -9.70 -23.44 2.08
CA CYS A 19 -9.82 -22.01 2.22
C CYS A 19 -8.71 -21.69 3.20
N GLN A 20 -7.63 -21.05 2.74
CA GLN A 20 -6.63 -20.53 3.65
C GLN A 20 -7.42 -19.77 4.70
N ALA A 21 -7.39 -20.24 5.95
CA ALA A 21 -8.16 -19.63 7.01
C ALA A 21 -7.76 -18.16 7.03
N ARG A 22 -8.72 -17.30 6.65
CA ARG A 22 -8.49 -15.86 6.60
C ARG A 22 -8.04 -15.48 7.99
N SER A 23 -6.83 -14.95 8.07
CA SER A 23 -6.24 -14.51 9.32
C SER A 23 -5.73 -13.10 9.14
N ASP A 24 -5.74 -12.36 10.25
CA ASP A 24 -5.23 -11.01 10.31
C ASP A 24 -3.97 -10.96 11.18
N PHE A 25 -3.17 -9.92 10.99
CA PHE A 25 -1.99 -9.66 11.80
C PHE A 25 -1.88 -8.18 12.13
N TYR A 26 -1.64 -7.88 13.40
CA TYR A 26 -1.43 -6.51 13.88
C TYR A 26 -0.32 -6.45 14.94
N PHE A 27 0.25 -5.26 15.10
CA PHE A 27 1.08 -4.91 16.24
C PHE A 27 0.22 -4.27 17.34
N GLN A 28 0.49 -4.63 18.60
CA GLN A 28 -0.22 -4.03 19.74
C GLN A 28 0.13 -2.55 19.94
N LYS A 29 1.33 -2.13 19.50
CA LYS A 29 1.83 -0.76 19.63
C LYS A 29 2.52 -0.31 18.33
N ALA A 30 2.61 1.00 18.14
CA ALA A 30 3.37 1.60 17.05
C ALA A 30 4.85 1.16 17.09
N GLN A 31 5.34 0.63 15.98
CA GLN A 31 6.67 0.04 15.84
C GLN A 31 7.69 1.01 15.22
N PRO A 32 8.97 0.91 15.61
CA PRO A 32 9.49 0.07 16.70
C PRO A 32 9.10 0.61 18.09
N GLU A 33 8.86 -0.28 19.05
CA GLU A 33 8.55 0.12 20.43
C GLU A 33 9.70 0.89 21.09
N GLY A 34 9.38 1.87 21.93
CA GLY A 34 10.39 2.67 22.66
C GLY A 34 11.16 3.70 21.83
N VAL A 35 10.87 3.81 20.53
CA VAL A 35 11.44 4.85 19.66
C VAL A 35 10.53 6.07 19.65
N GLU A 36 11.13 7.25 19.74
CA GLU A 36 10.41 8.54 19.68
C GLU A 36 9.70 8.74 18.34
N GLU A 37 8.52 9.35 18.40
CA GLU A 37 7.79 9.80 17.22
C GLU A 37 8.50 11.00 16.58
N ILE A 38 8.52 11.02 15.25
CA ILE A 38 9.02 12.13 14.46
C ILE A 38 7.90 12.68 13.56
N SER A 39 7.91 13.99 13.35
CA SER A 39 6.92 14.67 12.49
C SER A 39 7.46 15.03 11.11
N GLN A 40 8.76 14.81 10.85
CA GLN A 40 9.40 15.21 9.61
C GLN A 40 10.34 14.15 9.02
N ILE A 41 10.34 14.07 7.69
CA ILE A 41 11.27 13.32 6.87
C ILE A 41 12.37 14.29 6.41
N ILE A 42 13.63 13.94 6.68
CA ILE A 42 14.79 14.79 6.43
C ILE A 42 15.92 14.00 5.78
N GLY A 43 16.75 14.71 5.01
CA GLY A 43 17.92 14.15 4.33
C GLY A 43 17.65 13.75 2.88
N GLN A 44 18.50 12.87 2.36
CA GLN A 44 18.55 12.51 0.93
C GLN A 44 17.28 11.81 0.41
N ILE A 45 16.47 11.24 1.31
CA ILE A 45 15.22 10.55 0.97
C ILE A 45 14.11 11.49 0.49
N VAL A 46 14.19 12.79 0.76
CA VAL A 46 13.21 13.77 0.29
C VAL A 46 13.39 13.98 -1.22
N GLY A 47 12.32 13.81 -2.00
CA GLY A 47 12.32 13.98 -3.46
C GLY A 47 11.26 13.14 -4.19
N GLU A 48 11.32 13.12 -5.52
CA GLU A 48 10.44 12.31 -6.39
C GLU A 48 11.13 11.03 -6.86
N TYR A 49 10.38 9.93 -6.89
CA TYR A 49 10.86 8.61 -7.29
C TYR A 49 9.84 7.91 -8.19
N MET A 50 10.26 7.45 -9.37
CA MET A 50 9.42 6.71 -10.32
C MET A 50 9.42 5.24 -9.97
N LYS A 51 8.25 4.59 -10.00
CA LYS A 51 8.16 3.14 -9.79
C LYS A 51 8.93 2.44 -10.90
N GLU A 52 9.77 1.46 -10.54
CA GLU A 52 10.69 0.83 -11.50
C GLU A 52 9.95 0.12 -12.65
N GLU A 53 8.87 -0.58 -12.30
CA GLU A 53 8.04 -1.35 -13.24
C GLU A 53 7.11 -0.47 -14.09
N ASP A 54 6.70 0.70 -13.56
CA ASP A 54 5.83 1.67 -14.24
C ASP A 54 6.26 3.10 -13.90
N ARG A 55 7.00 3.71 -14.81
CA ARG A 55 7.56 5.05 -14.61
C ARG A 55 6.51 6.17 -14.54
N ASN A 56 5.24 5.89 -14.86
CA ASN A 56 4.17 6.87 -14.74
C ASN A 56 3.67 7.03 -13.30
N THR A 57 3.90 6.02 -12.46
CA THR A 57 3.63 6.07 -11.03
C THR A 57 4.83 6.68 -10.30
N VAL A 58 4.61 7.79 -9.60
CA VAL A 58 5.66 8.55 -8.89
C VAL A 58 5.33 8.63 -7.42
N VAL A 59 6.21 8.13 -6.56
CA VAL A 59 6.17 8.42 -5.12
C VAL A 59 6.94 9.69 -4.85
N ILE A 60 6.34 10.57 -4.05
CA ILE A 60 6.91 11.86 -3.68
C ILE A 60 7.03 11.88 -2.17
N VAL A 61 8.27 11.97 -1.70
CA VAL A 61 8.63 12.07 -0.30
C VAL A 61 8.87 13.55 0.01
N ALA A 62 7.87 14.20 0.61
CA ALA A 62 7.99 15.54 1.15
C ALA A 62 8.47 15.49 2.60
N ARG A 63 8.75 16.66 3.19
CA ARG A 63 9.20 16.73 4.59
C ARG A 63 8.13 16.30 5.59
N ASP A 64 6.86 16.49 5.27
CA ASP A 64 5.73 16.27 6.17
C ASP A 64 4.80 15.13 5.70
N SER A 65 5.08 14.54 4.54
CA SER A 65 4.16 13.60 3.91
C SER A 65 4.84 12.77 2.83
N VAL A 66 4.23 11.63 2.53
CA VAL A 66 4.56 10.76 1.41
C VAL A 66 3.28 10.53 0.61
N TYR A 67 3.32 10.77 -0.69
CA TYR A 67 2.18 10.59 -1.58
C TYR A 67 2.57 9.90 -2.87
N CYS A 68 1.63 9.19 -3.46
CA CYS A 68 1.73 8.59 -4.78
C CYS A 68 1.01 9.50 -5.79
N ARG A 69 1.62 9.73 -6.95
CA ARG A 69 1.03 10.39 -8.11
C ARG A 69 0.99 9.40 -9.26
N TYR A 70 -0.17 9.20 -9.87
CA TYR A 70 -0.32 8.30 -11.01
C TYR A 70 -1.33 8.85 -12.03
N PRO A 71 -1.17 8.55 -13.32
CA PRO A 71 -2.10 8.99 -14.34
C PRO A 71 -3.42 8.23 -14.22
N VAL A 72 -4.51 8.94 -14.44
CA VAL A 72 -5.86 8.42 -14.61
C VAL A 72 -6.32 8.83 -16.00
N VAL A 73 -6.73 7.84 -16.80
CA VAL A 73 -7.32 8.09 -18.11
C VAL A 73 -8.77 8.52 -17.90
N MET A 74 -9.09 9.70 -18.39
CA MET A 74 -10.42 10.28 -18.32
C MET A 74 -11.06 10.29 -19.71
N PHE A 75 -12.37 10.08 -19.72
CA PHE A 75 -13.19 10.06 -20.92
C PHE A 75 -14.36 11.01 -20.71
N LEU A 76 -14.62 11.87 -21.70
CA LEU A 76 -15.82 12.69 -21.79
C LEU A 76 -16.34 12.60 -23.21
N SER A 77 -17.66 12.53 -23.40
CA SER A 77 -18.20 12.72 -24.74
C SER A 77 -17.99 14.16 -25.19
N VAL A 78 -17.76 14.37 -26.49
CA VAL A 78 -17.64 15.71 -27.07
C VAL A 78 -18.94 16.49 -26.83
N SER A 79 -20.11 15.84 -26.88
CA SER A 79 -21.39 16.46 -26.56
C SER A 79 -21.50 16.95 -25.11
N GLU A 80 -20.90 16.25 -24.14
CA GLU A 80 -20.86 16.73 -22.75
C GLU A 80 -19.95 17.93 -22.60
N VAL A 81 -18.85 17.97 -23.36
CA VAL A 81 -17.96 19.14 -23.40
C VAL A 81 -18.68 20.34 -24.01
N ASP A 82 -19.30 20.16 -25.18
CA ASP A 82 -19.97 21.23 -25.92
C ASP A 82 -21.19 21.80 -25.18
N SER A 83 -21.86 20.98 -24.37
CA SER A 83 -23.02 21.41 -23.57
C SER A 83 -22.64 21.95 -22.19
N SER A 84 -21.37 21.89 -21.80
CA SER A 84 -20.88 22.37 -20.51
C SER A 84 -20.36 23.80 -20.58
N GLU A 85 -20.73 24.63 -19.62
CA GLU A 85 -20.08 25.94 -19.42
C GLU A 85 -18.70 25.80 -18.74
N LYS A 86 -18.38 24.61 -18.20
CA LYS A 86 -17.15 24.36 -17.44
C LYS A 86 -15.99 23.92 -18.31
N TYR A 87 -16.26 23.15 -19.36
CA TYR A 87 -15.23 22.50 -20.15
C TYR A 87 -15.11 23.14 -21.53
N GLU A 88 -13.87 23.31 -21.99
CA GLU A 88 -13.59 23.81 -23.34
C GLU A 88 -12.47 23.00 -23.96
N ILE A 89 -12.64 22.53 -25.20
CA ILE A 89 -11.55 21.94 -25.98
C ILE A 89 -11.06 22.94 -27.01
N ARG A 90 -9.78 23.30 -26.90
CA ARG A 90 -9.12 24.23 -27.83
C ARG A 90 -7.66 23.85 -28.05
N LYS A 91 -7.25 23.78 -29.32
CA LYS A 91 -5.86 23.49 -29.73
C LYS A 91 -5.29 22.22 -29.08
N ASN A 92 -6.02 21.10 -29.18
CA ASN A 92 -5.65 19.80 -28.61
C ASN A 92 -5.46 19.81 -27.08
N LYS A 93 -6.13 20.73 -26.39
CA LYS A 93 -6.18 20.77 -24.93
C LYS A 93 -7.61 20.89 -24.43
N ILE A 94 -7.91 20.24 -23.32
CA ILE A 94 -9.15 20.40 -22.56
C ILE A 94 -8.90 21.28 -21.33
N PHE A 95 -9.72 22.32 -21.16
CA PHE A 95 -9.68 23.28 -20.06
C PHE A 95 -10.85 23.03 -19.09
N GLY A 96 -10.76 23.56 -17.87
CA GLY A 96 -11.80 23.40 -16.83
C GLY A 96 -11.70 22.11 -16.01
N ILE A 97 -10.80 21.19 -16.38
CA ILE A 97 -10.43 20.02 -15.55
C ILE A 97 -9.42 20.43 -14.47
N HIS A 98 -8.39 21.18 -14.88
CA HIS A 98 -7.40 21.77 -13.98
C HIS A 98 -7.57 23.29 -14.00
N GLU A 99 -7.54 23.93 -12.82
CA GLU A 99 -7.85 25.36 -12.66
C GLU A 99 -6.90 26.30 -13.43
N ALA A 100 -5.62 25.95 -13.53
CA ALA A 100 -4.58 26.83 -14.08
C ALA A 100 -4.13 26.49 -15.52
N GLN A 101 -4.45 25.30 -16.05
CA GLN A 101 -3.91 24.87 -17.34
C GLN A 101 -4.81 23.88 -18.10
N GLY A 102 -4.70 23.91 -19.43
CA GLY A 102 -5.33 22.91 -20.29
C GLY A 102 -4.51 21.63 -20.36
N LEU A 103 -5.19 20.48 -20.26
CA LEU A 103 -4.59 19.15 -20.35
C LEU A 103 -4.58 18.68 -21.81
N PRO A 104 -3.51 18.02 -22.29
CA PRO A 104 -3.53 17.40 -23.62
C PRO A 104 -4.71 16.45 -23.77
N VAL A 105 -5.45 16.58 -24.88
CA VAL A 105 -6.62 15.76 -25.19
C VAL A 105 -6.55 15.22 -26.61
N LYS A 106 -6.99 13.99 -26.80
CA LYS A 106 -7.19 13.36 -28.11
C LYS A 106 -8.66 13.04 -28.28
N ILE A 107 -9.25 13.47 -29.41
CA ILE A 107 -10.59 13.05 -29.78
C ILE A 107 -10.47 11.73 -30.56
N ILE A 108 -11.24 10.73 -30.14
CA ILE A 108 -11.42 9.45 -30.83
C ILE A 108 -12.93 9.31 -31.02
N ASP A 109 -13.38 9.40 -32.27
CA ASP A 109 -14.80 9.49 -32.64
C ASP A 109 -15.52 10.64 -31.89
N ASP A 110 -16.46 10.31 -31.01
CA ASP A 110 -17.23 11.26 -30.20
C ASP A 110 -16.70 11.40 -28.77
N THR A 111 -15.52 10.84 -28.48
CA THR A 111 -14.96 10.78 -27.12
C THR A 111 -13.65 11.57 -27.01
N ALA A 112 -13.61 12.51 -26.08
CA ALA A 112 -12.42 13.20 -25.63
C ALA A 112 -11.68 12.36 -24.58
N VAL A 113 -10.45 11.94 -24.91
CA VAL A 113 -9.57 11.14 -24.05
C VAL A 113 -8.39 12.00 -23.59
N PHE A 114 -8.20 12.10 -22.27
CA PHE A 114 -7.11 12.87 -21.68
C PHE A 114 -6.59 12.22 -20.40
N LEU A 115 -5.37 12.59 -19.99
CA LEU A 115 -4.80 12.13 -18.72
C LEU A 115 -4.94 13.21 -17.66
N HIS A 116 -5.43 12.81 -16.50
CA HIS A 116 -5.33 13.57 -15.26
C HIS A 116 -4.37 12.85 -14.31
N TYR A 117 -3.78 13.54 -13.34
CA TYR A 117 -2.93 12.89 -12.34
C TYR A 117 -3.65 12.89 -11.00
N ALA A 118 -3.94 11.70 -10.48
CA ALA A 118 -4.44 11.54 -9.13
C ALA A 118 -3.27 11.61 -8.14
N HIS A 119 -3.58 12.07 -6.93
CA HIS A 119 -2.66 12.10 -5.81
C HIS A 119 -3.27 11.32 -4.64
N GLU A 120 -2.53 10.35 -4.13
CA GLU A 120 -2.96 9.50 -3.03
C GLU A 120 -1.97 9.62 -1.87
N LEU A 121 -2.47 9.93 -0.68
CA LEU A 121 -1.64 10.04 0.51
C LEU A 121 -1.24 8.64 0.97
N ILE A 122 0.06 8.34 0.97
CA ILE A 122 0.59 7.12 1.58
C ILE A 122 0.67 7.35 3.09
N PHE A 123 1.31 8.43 3.53
CA PHE A 123 1.45 8.72 4.95
C PHE A 123 1.68 10.21 5.22
N ALA A 124 1.04 10.76 6.24
CA ALA A 124 1.43 12.02 6.86
C ALA A 124 1.37 11.87 8.40
N PRO A 125 2.42 12.25 9.15
CA PRO A 125 2.39 12.20 10.61
C PRO A 125 1.19 12.96 11.17
N GLN A 126 0.62 12.45 12.27
CA GLN A 126 -0.57 12.99 12.95
C GLN A 126 -1.89 12.92 12.17
N LYS A 127 -1.86 12.78 10.83
CA LYS A 127 -3.04 12.56 9.99
C LYS A 127 -3.29 11.07 9.72
N SER A 128 -2.24 10.36 9.29
CA SER A 128 -2.30 8.94 8.98
C SER A 128 -1.97 8.07 10.19
N GLY A 129 -1.12 8.57 11.09
CA GLY A 129 -0.69 7.86 12.29
C GLY A 129 0.67 8.33 12.79
N VAL A 130 1.43 7.40 13.37
CA VAL A 130 2.71 7.67 14.05
C VAL A 130 3.89 7.28 13.16
N MET A 131 4.83 8.21 12.96
CA MET A 131 6.07 7.95 12.21
C MET A 131 7.25 7.82 13.17
N LYS A 132 8.07 6.80 12.95
CA LYS A 132 9.30 6.54 13.72
C LYS A 132 10.46 6.30 12.77
N LYS A 133 11.70 6.52 13.23
CA LYS A 133 12.90 6.25 12.43
C LYS A 133 13.99 5.55 13.23
N VAL A 134 14.51 4.46 12.66
CA VAL A 134 15.66 3.72 13.21
C VAL A 134 16.55 3.27 12.06
N ASN A 135 17.88 3.40 12.21
CA ASN A 135 18.86 2.91 11.23
C ASN A 135 18.60 3.33 9.77
N GLY A 136 18.09 4.55 9.57
CA GLY A 136 17.77 5.08 8.24
C GLY A 136 16.44 4.61 7.64
N VAL A 137 15.72 3.73 8.32
CA VAL A 137 14.39 3.23 7.95
C VAL A 137 13.32 4.04 8.66
N TYR A 138 12.34 4.53 7.89
CA TYR A 138 11.15 5.17 8.40
C TYR A 138 10.05 4.12 8.54
N TYR A 139 9.39 4.08 9.69
CA TYR A 139 8.27 3.18 9.98
C TYR A 139 7.00 4.03 10.08
N PHE A 140 6.02 3.70 9.25
CA PHE A 140 4.73 4.35 9.18
C PHE A 140 3.71 3.45 9.86
N ASN A 141 3.22 3.89 11.02
CA ASN A 141 2.31 3.11 11.84
C ASN A 141 0.90 3.67 11.72
N TYR A 142 -0.02 2.84 11.25
CA TYR A 142 -1.43 3.17 11.09
C TYR A 142 -2.23 2.52 12.20
N LEU A 143 -2.88 3.34 13.03
CA LEU A 143 -3.86 2.85 13.98
C LEU A 143 -5.11 2.42 13.22
N GLN A 144 -5.47 1.15 13.35
CA GLN A 144 -6.67 0.58 12.75
C GLN A 144 -7.88 0.81 13.66
N GLU A 145 -9.07 0.63 13.11
CA GLU A 145 -10.34 0.80 13.84
C GLU A 145 -10.46 -0.15 15.05
N ASN A 146 -9.80 -1.31 14.99
CA ASN A 146 -9.73 -2.28 16.09
C ASN A 146 -8.78 -1.88 17.23
N GLY A 147 -8.13 -0.71 17.13
CA GLY A 147 -7.20 -0.20 18.15
C GLY A 147 -5.77 -0.75 18.06
N PHE A 148 -5.47 -1.61 17.09
CA PHE A 148 -4.13 -2.14 16.84
C PHE A 148 -3.46 -1.45 15.66
N TYR A 149 -2.16 -1.71 15.48
CA TYR A 149 -1.35 -1.06 14.46
C TYR A 149 -1.02 -1.99 13.31
N THR A 150 -1.05 -1.46 12.10
CA THR A 150 -0.27 -1.99 10.97
C THR A 150 0.94 -1.08 10.75
N THR A 151 2.00 -1.64 10.20
CA THR A 151 3.23 -0.90 9.93
C THR A 151 3.67 -1.19 8.50
N ILE A 152 4.08 -0.14 7.78
CA ILE A 152 4.89 -0.25 6.56
C ILE A 152 6.22 0.47 6.79
N ALA A 153 7.23 0.13 6.01
CA ALA A 153 8.55 0.74 6.13
C ALA A 153 8.95 1.45 4.83
N LEU A 154 9.68 2.56 4.96
CA LEU A 154 10.26 3.31 3.86
C LEU A 154 11.77 3.43 4.09
N SER A 155 12.57 3.02 3.11
CA SER A 155 14.02 3.11 3.19
C SER A 155 14.63 3.60 1.89
N LEU A 156 15.72 4.36 1.99
CA LEU A 156 16.57 4.70 0.86
C LEU A 156 17.84 3.87 0.92
N LYS A 157 18.19 3.20 -0.17
CA LYS A 157 19.50 2.57 -0.34
C LYS A 157 20.11 3.10 -1.63
N GLU A 158 21.25 3.75 -1.52
CA GLU A 158 21.87 4.50 -2.62
C GLU A 158 20.86 5.56 -3.13
N ASP A 159 20.33 5.42 -4.34
CA ASP A 159 19.28 6.30 -4.90
C ASP A 159 17.96 5.56 -5.18
N GLU A 160 17.80 4.37 -4.58
CA GLU A 160 16.64 3.52 -4.74
C GLU A 160 15.77 3.59 -3.48
N LEU A 161 14.55 4.06 -3.65
CA LEU A 161 13.55 4.12 -2.59
C LEU A 161 12.76 2.82 -2.57
N TYR A 162 12.60 2.26 -1.38
CA TYR A 162 11.86 1.03 -1.16
C TYR A 162 10.71 1.29 -0.20
N LEU A 163 9.49 1.01 -0.65
CA LEU A 163 8.32 0.92 0.21
C LEU A 163 8.08 -0.55 0.51
N HIS A 164 8.22 -0.93 1.77
CA HIS A 164 8.08 -2.30 2.23
C HIS A 164 6.76 -2.49 2.97
N SER A 165 6.01 -3.50 2.57
CA SER A 165 4.78 -3.94 3.22
C SER A 165 4.97 -5.33 3.83
N LEU A 166 4.05 -5.68 4.72
CA LEU A 166 4.04 -6.95 5.42
C LEU A 166 2.78 -7.72 4.98
N ASP A 167 2.99 -8.86 4.33
CA ASP A 167 2.00 -9.93 4.22
C ASP A 167 2.38 -11.03 5.21
N HIS A 168 1.62 -11.13 6.31
CA HIS A 168 1.93 -12.05 7.41
C HIS A 168 1.84 -13.51 6.96
N SER A 169 1.02 -13.82 5.96
CA SER A 169 0.92 -15.18 5.42
C SER A 169 2.25 -15.66 4.83
N LEU A 170 3.03 -14.73 4.25
CA LEU A 170 4.32 -15.02 3.61
C LEU A 170 5.51 -15.02 4.58
N VAL A 171 5.34 -14.48 5.78
CA VAL A 171 6.41 -14.31 6.78
C VAL A 171 6.05 -14.84 8.17
N MET A 172 5.00 -15.65 8.28
CA MET A 172 4.52 -16.16 9.57
C MET A 172 5.61 -16.89 10.37
N SER A 173 6.52 -17.61 9.70
CA SER A 173 7.66 -18.27 10.37
C SER A 173 8.61 -17.30 11.08
N LYS A 174 8.71 -16.06 10.60
CA LYS A 174 9.49 -14.98 11.22
C LYS A 174 8.70 -14.31 12.34
N ILE A 175 7.41 -14.08 12.13
CA ILE A 175 6.51 -13.52 13.14
C ILE A 175 6.48 -14.40 14.40
N ARG A 176 6.48 -15.73 14.23
CA ARG A 176 6.54 -16.69 15.34
C ARG A 176 7.83 -16.63 16.17
N ASN A 177 8.86 -15.93 15.71
CA ASN A 177 10.08 -15.72 16.48
C ASN A 177 9.97 -14.53 17.45
N PHE A 178 8.91 -13.72 17.37
CA PHE A 178 8.66 -12.70 18.37
C PHE A 178 8.36 -13.33 19.72
N SER A 179 9.04 -12.85 20.76
CA SER A 179 8.84 -13.27 22.15
C SER A 179 7.43 -12.99 22.67
N SER A 180 6.74 -11.99 22.09
CA SER A 180 5.35 -11.65 22.38
C SER A 180 4.49 -11.75 21.12
N LEU A 181 3.77 -12.86 21.01
CA LEU A 181 2.79 -13.13 19.97
C LEU A 181 1.59 -13.84 20.59
N GLU A 182 0.41 -13.26 20.42
CA GLU A 182 -0.86 -13.83 20.84
C GLU A 182 -1.69 -14.20 19.61
N GLU A 183 -2.39 -15.34 19.68
CA GLU A 183 -3.40 -15.74 18.70
C GLU A 183 -4.78 -15.60 19.36
N LYS A 184 -5.70 -14.87 18.73
CA LYS A 184 -7.06 -14.65 19.22
C LYS A 184 -8.05 -14.76 18.08
N GLU A 185 -9.27 -15.18 18.37
CA GLU A 185 -10.38 -15.07 17.42
C GLU A 185 -11.09 -13.73 17.65
N LEU A 186 -11.12 -12.87 16.64
CA LEU A 186 -11.83 -11.59 16.64
C LEU A 186 -12.83 -11.60 15.49
N ASP A 187 -14.12 -11.40 15.77
CA ASP A 187 -15.20 -11.38 14.78
C ASP A 187 -15.21 -12.61 13.83
N GLY A 188 -14.86 -13.79 14.35
CA GLY A 188 -14.78 -15.04 13.59
C GLY A 188 -13.52 -15.18 12.72
N VAL A 189 -12.52 -14.31 12.91
CA VAL A 189 -11.25 -14.30 12.18
C VAL A 189 -10.09 -14.55 13.15
N ILE A 190 -9.22 -15.50 12.80
CA ILE A 190 -7.98 -15.73 13.57
C ILE A 190 -7.08 -14.51 13.40
N THR A 191 -6.75 -13.85 14.50
CA THR A 191 -5.93 -12.65 14.54
C THR A 191 -4.67 -12.88 15.35
N TYR A 192 -3.54 -12.58 14.74
CA TYR A 192 -2.21 -12.62 15.36
C TYR A 192 -1.83 -11.23 15.86
N LEU A 193 -1.58 -11.08 17.15
CA LEU A 193 -1.20 -9.82 17.78
C LEU A 193 0.23 -9.91 18.31
N ALA A 194 1.14 -9.14 17.72
CA ALA A 194 2.54 -9.11 18.15
C ALA A 194 2.87 -7.84 18.95
N SER A 195 3.77 -7.97 19.93
CA SER A 195 4.38 -6.83 20.61
C SER A 195 5.90 -7.00 20.68
N PRO A 196 6.59 -6.97 19.53
CA PRO A 196 8.03 -7.16 19.50
C PRO A 196 8.75 -6.01 20.21
N SER A 197 9.86 -6.34 20.86
CA SER A 197 10.83 -5.36 21.31
C SER A 197 11.46 -4.63 20.11
N ASN A 198 12.09 -3.47 20.37
CA ASN A 198 12.83 -2.73 19.36
C ASN A 198 13.88 -3.61 18.64
N ALA A 199 14.65 -4.40 19.40
CA ALA A 199 15.66 -5.28 18.84
C ALA A 199 15.06 -6.36 17.93
N GLU A 200 13.94 -6.97 18.32
CA GLU A 200 13.23 -7.93 17.48
C GLU A 200 12.66 -7.29 16.22
N MET A 201 12.16 -6.05 16.30
CA MET A 201 11.62 -5.34 15.15
C MET A 201 12.71 -4.96 14.14
N ILE A 202 13.89 -4.54 14.61
CA ILE A 202 15.06 -4.30 13.77
C ILE A 202 15.50 -5.61 13.10
N ALA A 203 15.67 -6.68 13.88
CA ALA A 203 16.05 -7.99 13.35
C ALA A 203 15.03 -8.54 12.34
N PHE A 204 13.73 -8.34 12.60
CA PHE A 204 12.66 -8.72 11.69
C PHE A 204 12.75 -7.95 10.36
N TYR A 205 13.03 -6.65 10.40
CA TYR A 205 13.27 -5.87 9.18
C TYR A 205 14.48 -6.40 8.40
N GLU A 206 15.61 -6.61 9.08
CA GLU A 206 16.87 -7.09 8.49
C GLU A 206 16.76 -8.49 7.88
N ASP A 207 15.99 -9.38 8.51
CA ASP A 207 15.72 -10.74 8.02
C ASP A 207 14.66 -10.78 6.90
N LYS A 208 14.22 -9.63 6.36
CA LYS A 208 13.17 -9.54 5.32
C LYS A 208 11.78 -9.96 5.82
N GLY A 209 11.44 -9.55 7.03
CA GLY A 209 10.09 -9.67 7.60
C GLY A 209 9.07 -8.76 6.90
N PHE A 210 9.50 -7.64 6.32
CA PHE A 210 8.73 -6.89 5.33
C PHE A 210 9.10 -7.40 3.93
N LYS A 211 8.58 -8.57 3.59
CA LYS A 211 9.01 -9.31 2.41
C LYS A 211 8.56 -8.65 1.10
N ASP A 212 7.38 -8.06 1.11
CA ASP A 212 6.86 -7.36 -0.05
C ASP A 212 7.47 -5.98 -0.11
N LYS A 213 8.08 -5.65 -1.25
CA LYS A 213 8.70 -4.35 -1.45
C LYS A 213 8.46 -3.86 -2.86
N ILE A 214 8.12 -2.58 -2.96
CA ILE A 214 8.03 -1.87 -4.23
C ILE A 214 9.27 -0.98 -4.34
N LYS A 215 9.98 -1.14 -5.44
CA LYS A 215 11.16 -0.35 -5.76
C LYS A 215 10.80 0.86 -6.60
N TYR A 216 11.37 2.00 -6.22
CA TYR A 216 11.29 3.24 -6.95
C TYR A 216 12.70 3.79 -7.19
N VAL A 217 12.90 4.40 -8.35
CA VAL A 217 14.18 4.97 -8.79
C VAL A 217 14.04 6.49 -8.76
N ARG A 218 15.06 7.19 -8.28
CA ARG A 218 15.06 8.66 -8.23
C ARG A 218 14.74 9.23 -9.61
N LYS A 219 13.83 10.21 -9.65
CA LYS A 219 13.51 10.92 -10.88
C LYS A 219 14.62 11.92 -11.17
N ASP A 220 15.29 11.74 -12.30
CA ASP A 220 16.26 12.70 -12.81
C ASP A 220 15.54 14.02 -13.14
N ASN A 221 16.19 15.14 -12.80
CA ASN A 221 15.71 16.49 -13.13
C ASN A 221 15.97 16.84 -14.59
#